data_AF-S7TBZ4-F1
#
_entry.id   AF-S7TBZ4-F1
#
_cell.length_a   1.000
_cell.length_b   1.000
_cell.length_c   1.000
_cell.angle_alpha   90.00
_cell.angle_beta   90.00
_cell.angle_gamma   90.00
#
_symmetry.space_group_name_H-M   'P 1'
#
loop_
_entity.id
_entity.type
_entity.pdbx_description
1 polymer ?
#
loop_
_entity_poly.entity_id
_entity_poly.type
_entity_poly.pdbx_seq_one_letter_code
_entity_poly.pdbx_strand_id
1 'polypeptide(L)'
;MACDEQQRIVVFQQHASGAGKIRGIRLYGGGQFKIQTISIDDDLPPILDETDRYFPKTLYADLVLNYLNHPDLSCDLVEKCIAQGIPVVVPGKKGGLKGVYTAPT
;
A
#
# COMPACT_ATOMS: atom_id res chain seq x y z
N MET A 1 -1.03 29.78 10.91
CA MET A 1 -1.55 29.16 9.68
C MET A 1 -1.06 27.73 9.65
N ALA A 2 -1.88 26.76 10.06
CA ALA A 2 -1.57 25.36 9.77
C ALA A 2 -2.01 25.13 8.33
N CYS A 3 -1.09 24.88 7.41
CA CYS A 3 -1.46 24.39 6.09
C CYS A 3 -2.08 23.01 6.29
N ASP A 4 -3.36 22.92 5.97
CA ASP A 4 -4.18 21.72 5.96
C ASP A 4 -3.70 20.80 4.82
N GLU A 5 -2.55 20.15 4.98
CA GLU A 5 -2.16 19.04 4.09
C GLU A 5 -2.45 17.74 4.81
N GLN A 6 -3.64 17.20 4.56
CA GLN A 6 -3.99 15.83 4.93
C GLN A 6 -2.89 14.87 4.46
N GLN A 7 -2.44 13.99 5.35
CA GLN A 7 -1.45 12.99 5.03
C GLN A 7 -2.00 12.04 3.95
N ARG A 8 -1.21 11.76 2.92
CA ARG A 8 -1.60 10.98 1.75
C ARG A 8 -1.28 9.51 1.98
N ILE A 9 -2.32 8.70 2.12
CA ILE A 9 -2.21 7.25 2.26
C ILE A 9 -2.64 6.61 0.94
N VAL A 10 -1.77 5.80 0.34
CA VAL A 10 -2.12 4.98 -0.83
C VAL A 10 -2.29 3.54 -0.39
N VAL A 11 -3.42 2.94 -0.73
CA VAL A 11 -3.75 1.55 -0.41
C VAL A 11 -3.74 0.75 -1.71
N PHE A 12 -2.80 -0.18 -1.83
CA PHE A 12 -2.83 -1.21 -2.86
C PHE A 12 -3.58 -2.42 -2.32
N GLN A 13 -4.50 -2.98 -3.09
CA GLN A 13 -5.31 -4.11 -2.67
C GLN A 13 -5.70 -5.01 -3.84
N GLN A 14 -6.16 -6.22 -3.49
CA GLN A 14 -6.86 -7.12 -4.40
C GLN A 14 -8.18 -7.53 -3.75
N HIS A 15 -9.27 -7.52 -4.51
CA HIS A 15 -10.62 -7.90 -4.09
C HIS A 15 -11.07 -7.21 -2.79
N ALA A 16 -10.78 -5.90 -2.68
CA ALA A 16 -11.12 -5.10 -1.51
C ALA A 16 -10.54 -5.59 -0.17
N SER A 17 -9.43 -6.33 -0.19
CA SER A 17 -8.74 -6.85 1.00
C SER A 17 -8.38 -5.79 2.05
N GLY A 18 -8.17 -4.53 1.63
CA GLY A 18 -7.88 -3.39 2.51
C GLY A 18 -9.11 -2.70 3.11
N ALA A 19 -10.33 -3.08 2.74
CA ALA A 19 -11.55 -2.31 3.04
C ALA A 19 -11.78 -2.06 4.53
N GLY A 20 -11.52 -3.04 5.39
CA GLY A 20 -11.67 -2.90 6.84
C GLY A 20 -10.77 -1.80 7.42
N LYS A 21 -9.55 -1.70 6.91
CA LYS A 21 -8.55 -0.71 7.36
C LYS A 21 -8.84 0.67 6.80
N ILE A 22 -9.27 0.76 5.54
CA ILE A 22 -9.77 2.01 4.94
C ILE A 22 -10.95 2.55 5.76
N ARG A 23 -11.93 1.70 6.10
CA ARG A 23 -13.09 2.09 6.91
C ARG A 23 -12.67 2.57 8.30
N GLY A 24 -11.74 1.87 8.95
CA GLY A 24 -11.20 2.27 10.25
C GLY A 24 -10.52 3.63 10.20
N ILE A 25 -9.64 3.87 9.23
CA ILE A 25 -8.96 5.17 9.08
C ILE A 25 -9.97 6.28 8.81
N ARG A 26 -10.99 6.04 7.98
CA ARG A 26 -12.05 7.05 7.73
C ARG A 26 -12.87 7.36 8.98
N LEU A 27 -13.19 6.35 9.78
CA LEU A 27 -14.03 6.51 10.97
C LEU A 27 -13.27 7.17 12.13
N TYR A 28 -12.00 6.79 12.34
CA TYR A 28 -11.22 7.18 13.52
C TYR A 28 -10.12 8.21 13.22
N GLY A 29 -9.79 8.45 11.95
CA GLY A 29 -8.67 9.30 11.54
C GLY A 29 -8.96 10.81 11.51
N GLY A 30 -10.11 11.26 12.01
CA GLY A 30 -10.40 12.68 12.23
C GLY A 30 -10.35 13.57 11.00
N GLY A 31 -10.49 13.02 9.79
CA GLY A 31 -10.37 13.78 8.53
C GLY A 31 -8.94 14.20 8.16
N GLN A 32 -7.92 13.68 8.85
CA GLN A 32 -6.52 14.07 8.66
C GLN A 32 -5.82 13.32 7.51
N PHE A 33 -6.51 12.35 6.89
CA PHE A 33 -5.93 11.45 5.90
C PHE A 33 -6.67 11.51 4.57
N LYS A 34 -5.93 11.76 3.50
CA LYS A 34 -6.40 11.58 2.12
C LYS A 34 -6.04 10.18 1.66
N ILE A 35 -7.04 9.31 1.54
CA ILE A 35 -6.85 7.91 1.15
C ILE A 35 -7.15 7.73 -0.33
N GLN A 36 -6.15 7.27 -1.09
CA GLN A 36 -6.32 6.76 -2.45
C GLN A 36 -6.24 5.24 -2.44
N THR A 37 -7.13 4.57 -3.17
CA THR A 37 -7.12 3.11 -3.31
C THR A 37 -6.82 2.72 -4.75
N ILE A 38 -5.90 1.78 -4.92
CA ILE A 38 -5.53 1.16 -6.20
C ILE A 38 -5.81 -0.34 -6.06
N SER A 39 -6.78 -0.82 -6.85
CA SER A 39 -7.12 -2.25 -6.90
C SER A 39 -6.46 -2.88 -8.12
N ILE A 40 -5.84 -4.05 -7.94
CA ILE A 40 -5.32 -4.90 -9.02
C ILE A 40 -6.09 -6.22 -8.95
N ASP A 41 -7.27 -6.22 -9.56
CA ASP A 41 -8.25 -7.32 -9.48
C ASP A 41 -8.22 -8.23 -10.73
N ASP A 42 -7.22 -8.03 -11.60
CA ASP A 42 -6.98 -8.87 -12.75
C ASP A 42 -6.74 -10.34 -12.35
N ASP A 43 -7.13 -11.26 -13.21
CA ASP A 43 -6.74 -12.67 -13.09
C ASP A 43 -5.27 -12.79 -13.51
N LEU A 44 -4.39 -12.84 -12.51
CA LEU A 44 -2.95 -12.81 -12.71
C LEU A 44 -2.40 -14.24 -12.81
N PRO A 45 -1.48 -14.52 -13.75
CA PRO A 45 -0.73 -15.75 -13.72
C PRO A 45 0.05 -15.85 -12.40
N PRO A 46 0.41 -17.08 -11.95
CA PRO A 46 1.07 -17.28 -10.66
C PRO A 46 2.46 -16.65 -10.56
N ILE A 47 3.07 -16.29 -11.70
CA ILE A 47 4.37 -15.63 -11.82
C ILE A 47 4.20 -14.49 -12.81
N LEU A 48 4.70 -13.31 -12.45
CA LEU A 48 4.72 -12.13 -13.30
C LEU A 48 6.16 -11.77 -13.67
N ASP A 49 6.45 -11.71 -14.97
CA ASP A 49 7.76 -11.27 -15.46
C ASP A 49 7.94 -9.75 -15.32
N GLU A 50 6.87 -8.97 -15.48
CA GLU A 50 6.88 -7.51 -15.39
C GLU A 50 5.70 -7.00 -14.55
N THR A 51 6.00 -6.45 -13.37
CA THR A 51 4.98 -5.91 -12.44
C THR A 51 4.77 -4.40 -12.60
N ASP A 52 5.73 -3.67 -13.17
CA ASP A 52 5.71 -2.21 -13.30
C ASP A 52 4.45 -1.68 -14.00
N ARG A 53 3.88 -2.47 -14.92
CA ARG A 53 2.65 -2.13 -15.64
C ARG A 53 1.42 -1.97 -14.74
N TYR A 54 1.45 -2.56 -13.54
CA TYR A 54 0.35 -2.49 -12.57
C TYR A 54 0.50 -1.32 -11.59
N PHE A 55 1.63 -0.63 -11.60
CA PHE A 55 1.91 0.48 -10.71
C PHE A 55 1.84 1.82 -11.43
N PRO A 56 1.48 2.90 -10.73
CA PRO A 56 1.63 4.24 -11.28
C PRO A 56 3.12 4.56 -11.47
N LYS A 57 3.44 5.19 -12.60
CA LYS A 57 4.81 5.64 -12.94
C LYS A 57 5.43 6.48 -11.82
N THR A 58 4.63 7.32 -11.18
CA THR A 58 5.03 8.12 -10.03
C THR A 58 4.07 7.90 -8.89
N LEU A 59 4.59 7.60 -7.69
CA LEU A 59 3.80 7.35 -6.50
C LEU A 59 4.01 8.52 -5.52
N TYR A 60 2.94 9.29 -5.30
CA TYR A 60 2.93 10.39 -4.34
C TYR A 60 2.17 9.95 -3.09
N ALA A 61 2.90 9.43 -2.11
CA ALA A 61 2.34 8.93 -0.86
C ALA A 61 3.26 9.24 0.31
N ASP A 62 2.67 9.59 1.45
CA ASP A 62 3.38 9.68 2.73
C ASP A 62 3.40 8.33 3.45
N LEU A 63 2.48 7.43 3.09
CA LEU A 63 2.39 6.07 3.59
C LEU A 63 1.71 5.15 2.56
N VAL A 64 2.25 3.96 2.38
CA VAL A 64 1.64 2.91 1.55
C VAL A 64 1.15 1.76 2.42
N LEU A 65 -0.09 1.34 2.21
CA LEU A 65 -0.62 0.10 2.76
C LEU A 65 -0.70 -0.94 1.64
N ASN A 66 0.06 -2.02 1.78
CA ASN A 66 0.13 -3.08 0.79
C ASN A 66 -0.73 -4.27 1.22
N TYR A 67 -1.93 -4.39 0.67
CA TYR A 67 -2.83 -5.54 0.80
C TYR A 67 -2.85 -6.42 -0.46
N LEU A 68 -1.76 -6.42 -1.24
CA LEU A 68 -1.62 -7.31 -2.40
C LEU A 68 -1.32 -8.73 -1.94
N ASN A 69 -2.06 -9.69 -2.50
CA ASN A 69 -1.87 -11.11 -2.21
C ASN A 69 -0.80 -11.72 -3.13
N HIS A 70 -0.74 -11.27 -4.38
CA HIS A 70 0.26 -11.73 -5.35
C HIS A 70 1.68 -11.44 -4.83
N PRO A 71 2.55 -12.46 -4.72
CA PRO A 71 3.87 -12.31 -4.14
C PRO A 71 4.74 -11.31 -4.92
N ASP A 72 4.80 -11.43 -6.24
CA ASP A 72 5.62 -10.57 -7.09
C ASP A 72 5.19 -9.09 -6.99
N LEU A 73 3.89 -8.80 -7.17
CA LEU A 73 3.38 -7.43 -6.99
C LEU A 73 3.67 -6.89 -5.58
N SER A 74 3.50 -7.71 -4.55
CA SER A 74 3.78 -7.30 -3.17
C SER A 74 5.26 -7.02 -2.95
N CYS A 75 6.17 -7.78 -3.57
CA CYS A 75 7.61 -7.62 -3.44
C CYS A 75 8.04 -6.32 -4.12
N ASP A 76 7.68 -6.18 -5.39
CA ASP A 76 8.11 -5.05 -6.22
C ASP A 76 7.53 -3.73 -5.73
N LEU A 77 6.30 -3.73 -5.20
CA LEU A 77 5.73 -2.54 -4.55
C LEU A 77 6.56 -2.12 -3.33
N VAL A 78 6.99 -3.07 -2.51
CA VAL A 78 7.82 -2.78 -1.32
C VAL A 78 9.18 -2.22 -1.75
N GLU A 79 9.83 -2.84 -2.73
CA GLU A 79 11.11 -2.37 -3.26
C GLU A 79 11.00 -0.96 -3.84
N LYS A 80 9.95 -0.68 -4.62
CA LYS A 80 9.64 0.64 -5.16
C LYS A 80 9.41 1.67 -4.06
N CYS A 81 8.70 1.31 -2.98
CA CYS A 81 8.49 2.21 -1.85
C CYS A 81 9.81 2.52 -1.11
N ILE A 82 10.63 1.50 -0.85
CA ILE A 82 11.94 1.66 -0.20
C ILE A 82 12.86 2.56 -1.05
N ALA A 83 12.93 2.32 -2.37
CA ALA A 83 13.74 3.12 -3.28
C ALA A 83 13.30 4.60 -3.33
N GLN A 84 12.01 4.87 -3.09
CA GLN A 84 11.45 6.23 -3.05
C GLN A 84 11.44 6.85 -1.63
N GLY A 85 11.91 6.12 -0.61
CA GLY A 85 11.86 6.56 0.78
C GLY A 85 10.45 6.67 1.36
N ILE A 86 9.47 5.97 0.75
CA ILE A 86 8.08 5.95 1.20
C ILE A 86 7.90 4.81 2.20
N PRO A 87 7.40 5.05 3.42
CA PRO A 87 7.15 3.97 4.36
C PRO A 87 6.00 3.08 3.87
N VAL A 88 6.18 1.77 4.03
CA VAL A 88 5.21 0.76 3.59
C VAL A 88 4.84 -0.17 4.74
N VAL A 89 3.54 -0.43 4.89
CA VAL A 89 2.96 -1.37 5.86
C VAL A 89 2.39 -2.56 5.11
N VAL A 90 2.80 -3.75 5.53
CA VAL A 90 2.33 -5.03 4.97
C VAL A 90 1.61 -5.82 6.08
N PRO A 91 0.39 -6.34 5.86
CA PRO A 91 -0.31 -7.15 6.83
C PRO A 91 0.36 -8.53 6.97
N GLY A 92 0.60 -8.95 8.21
CA GLY A 92 0.76 -10.37 8.59
C GLY A 92 1.97 -11.15 8.04
N LYS A 93 2.85 -10.61 7.21
CA LYS A 93 4.03 -11.36 6.72
C LYS A 93 5.17 -11.34 7.74
N LYS A 94 5.39 -12.47 8.42
CA LYS A 94 6.58 -12.78 9.23
C LYS A 94 7.80 -12.94 8.31
N GLY A 95 8.36 -11.83 7.85
CA GLY A 95 9.53 -11.83 6.97
C GLY A 95 9.95 -10.40 6.71
N GLY A 96 10.72 -9.83 7.64
CA GLY A 96 11.09 -8.42 7.63
C GLY A 96 12.12 -8.12 6.55
N LEU A 97 11.67 -7.54 5.42
CA LEU A 97 12.52 -6.70 4.59
C LEU A 97 12.83 -5.42 5.38
N LYS A 98 14.10 -4.98 5.35
CA LYS A 98 14.57 -3.80 6.10
C LYS A 98 13.81 -2.57 5.60
N GLY A 99 13.02 -1.93 6.47
CA GLY A 99 12.17 -0.77 6.11
C GLY A 99 10.65 -1.07 6.02
N VAL A 100 10.24 -2.34 6.19
CA VAL A 100 8.82 -2.73 6.23
C VAL A 100 8.34 -2.85 7.67
N TYR A 101 7.22 -2.18 8.00
CA TYR A 101 6.55 -2.37 9.29
C TYR A 101 5.45 -3.44 9.16
N THR A 102 5.60 -4.53 9.91
CA THR A 102 4.57 -5.57 10.02
C THR A 102 3.76 -5.32 11.29
N ALA A 103 2.45 -5.11 11.15
CA ALA A 103 1.57 -4.96 12.31
C ALA A 103 1.41 -6.33 13.04
N PRO A 104 1.45 -6.35 14.39
CA PRO A 104 1.19 -7.57 15.15
C PRO A 104 -0.24 -8.06 14.89
N THR A 105 -0.41 -9.39 14.87
CA THR A 105 -1.69 -10.09 14.65
C THR A 105 -2.33 -10.44 15.98
#